data_AF-A0A836CF86-F1
#
_entry.id   AF-A0A836CF86-F1
#
_cell.length_a   1.000
_cell.length_b   1.000
_cell.length_c   1.000
_cell.angle_alpha   90.00
_cell.angle_beta   90.00
_cell.angle_gamma   90.00
#
_symmetry.space_group_name_H-M   'P 1'
#
loop_
_entity.id
_entity.type
_entity.pdbx_description
1 polymer ?
#
loop_
_entity_poly.entity_id
_entity_poly.type
_entity_poly.pdbx_seq_one_letter_code
_entity_poly.pdbx_strand_id
1 'polypeptide(L)'
;MIKLCCAPGCHNTAAHKWCQDHLSSRTCRKEGCTKRTRFNHRGQGAQWCGTHKDEGMIDVVSSTCSAGCGKIPCFERPGLPGVLFCRTCAGKDAMDVTHAKCAGNCGRRPSFERPDEEGVLYCQACGGPHAVNVTYKLCTSGCGKRPYFERPGEPGVYFCRQCGGADAVNVKNILCRGGCGKRPSFETPGKQGLFCRECGGQDAVDVMHDRCAGGCGRVPVFERPAEPGLFFCRECGGPDAVDVRTVRCEH
;
A
#
# COMPACT_ATOMS: atom_id res chain seq x y z
N MET A 1 21.16 5.97 18.86
CA MET A 1 20.82 7.39 19.08
C MET A 1 19.83 7.81 18.00
N ILE A 2 18.55 7.93 18.38
CA ILE A 2 17.45 8.30 17.48
C ILE A 2 17.37 9.83 17.49
N LYS A 3 17.56 10.48 16.34
CA LYS A 3 17.37 11.93 16.22
C LYS A 3 15.88 12.24 16.32
N LEU A 4 15.50 12.81 17.46
CA LEU A 4 14.20 13.44 17.69
C LEU A 4 14.03 14.63 16.73
N CYS A 5 12.91 14.68 16.01
CA CYS A 5 12.48 15.92 15.38
C CYS A 5 11.74 16.73 16.44
N CYS A 6 12.30 17.87 16.81
CA CYS A 6 11.80 18.77 17.83
C CYS A 6 11.03 19.90 17.13
N ALA A 7 9.71 19.77 17.01
CA ALA A 7 8.82 20.88 16.70
C ALA A 7 7.74 20.95 17.80
N PRO A 8 7.51 22.11 18.43
CA PRO A 8 6.48 22.25 19.46
C PRO A 8 5.09 22.03 18.86
N GLY A 9 4.29 21.11 19.45
CA GLY A 9 2.88 20.89 19.08
C GLY A 9 2.52 19.49 18.53
N CYS A 10 3.47 18.56 18.42
CA CYS A 10 3.19 17.21 17.89
C CYS A 10 2.68 16.27 18.99
N HIS A 11 1.35 16.12 19.13
CA HIS A 11 0.69 15.32 20.18
C HIS A 11 0.21 13.92 19.73
N ASN A 12 0.86 13.29 18.76
CA ASN A 12 0.43 11.95 18.32
C ASN A 12 1.52 10.90 18.53
N THR A 13 1.36 10.08 19.58
CA THR A 13 2.31 9.05 20.02
C THR A 13 2.10 7.69 19.35
N ALA A 14 1.20 7.58 18.37
CA ALA A 14 0.97 6.35 17.62
C ALA A 14 1.31 6.54 16.12
N ALA A 15 2.32 5.79 15.66
CA ALA A 15 2.71 5.62 14.25
C ALA A 15 3.49 6.77 13.58
N HIS A 16 4.80 6.82 13.84
CA HIS A 16 5.81 7.44 12.96
C HIS A 16 5.90 6.73 11.59
N LYS A 17 4.89 6.92 10.74
CA LYS A 17 4.97 6.53 9.32
C LYS A 17 4.46 7.61 8.36
N TRP A 18 3.67 8.56 8.84
CA TRP A 18 2.84 9.46 8.00
C TRP A 18 2.93 10.95 8.42
N CYS A 19 4.10 11.48 8.75
CA CYS A 19 4.25 12.95 8.74
C CYS A 19 4.23 13.45 7.29
N GLN A 20 3.14 14.11 6.89
CA GLN A 20 2.89 14.64 5.54
C GLN A 20 3.93 15.69 5.10
N ASP A 21 4.67 16.29 6.01
CA ASP A 21 5.63 17.37 5.71
C ASP A 21 6.90 16.89 4.99
N HIS A 22 7.18 15.58 4.98
CA HIS A 22 8.44 15.05 4.42
C HIS A 22 8.35 14.40 3.03
N LEU A 23 7.18 14.40 2.35
CA LEU A 23 7.01 13.77 1.04
C LEU A 23 6.62 14.73 -0.11
N SER A 24 7.40 15.80 -0.29
CA SER A 24 7.69 16.40 -1.61
C SER A 24 6.51 16.62 -2.59
N SER A 25 5.44 17.28 -2.16
CA SER A 25 4.47 17.88 -3.10
C SER A 25 4.86 19.32 -3.40
N ARG A 26 5.96 19.52 -4.12
CA ARG A 26 6.18 20.80 -4.80
C ARG A 26 5.51 20.71 -6.17
N THR A 27 4.78 21.74 -6.56
CA THR A 27 4.21 21.89 -7.91
C THR A 27 5.33 22.25 -8.87
N CYS A 28 5.16 21.87 -10.15
CA CYS A 28 6.17 22.14 -11.18
C CYS A 28 6.51 23.63 -11.22
N ARG A 29 7.81 23.96 -11.29
CA ARG A 29 8.30 25.35 -11.35
C ARG A 29 7.87 26.14 -12.59
N LYS A 30 7.34 25.46 -13.62
CA LYS A 30 6.80 26.12 -14.82
C LYS A 30 5.51 26.85 -14.44
N GLU A 31 5.47 28.15 -14.72
CA GLU A 31 4.28 28.98 -14.48
C GLU A 31 3.02 28.35 -15.09
N GLY A 32 1.94 28.33 -14.31
CA GLY A 32 0.66 27.72 -14.69
C GLY A 32 0.62 26.19 -14.64
N CYS A 33 1.70 25.50 -14.25
CA CYS A 33 1.72 24.03 -14.20
C CYS A 33 1.36 23.47 -12.82
N THR A 34 0.26 22.73 -12.75
CA THR A 34 -0.23 22.08 -11.51
C THR A 34 0.28 20.64 -11.32
N LYS A 35 1.14 20.15 -12.22
CA LYS A 35 1.67 18.77 -12.16
C LYS A 35 2.67 18.64 -11.01
N ARG A 36 2.66 17.50 -10.32
CA ARG A 36 3.60 17.17 -9.24
C ARG A 36 5.05 17.14 -9.75
N THR A 37 5.97 17.74 -9.01
CA THR A 37 7.40 17.66 -9.30
C THR A 37 7.93 16.27 -9.04
N ARG A 38 8.73 15.80 -9.99
CA ARG A 38 9.37 14.49 -9.93
C ARG A 38 10.81 14.51 -10.44
N PHE A 39 11.14 15.48 -11.30
CA PHE A 39 12.40 15.55 -12.02
C PHE A 39 13.26 16.72 -11.52
N ASN A 40 14.57 16.48 -11.46
CA ASN A 40 15.60 17.50 -11.36
C ASN A 40 17.00 16.91 -11.67
N HIS A 41 18.06 17.70 -11.57
CA HIS A 41 19.43 17.20 -11.61
C HIS A 41 19.81 16.44 -10.32
N ARG A 42 20.79 15.55 -10.45
CA ARG A 42 21.25 14.69 -9.34
C ARG A 42 21.66 15.52 -8.12
N GLY A 43 21.23 15.08 -6.94
CA GLY A 43 21.53 15.75 -5.67
C GLY A 43 20.62 16.94 -5.35
N GLN A 44 19.71 17.32 -6.26
CA GLN A 44 18.74 18.38 -6.04
C GLN A 44 17.34 17.82 -5.77
N GLY A 45 16.55 18.53 -4.96
CA GLY A 45 15.15 18.18 -4.73
C GLY A 45 14.29 18.36 -5.98
N ALA A 46 13.19 17.63 -6.11
CA ALA A 46 12.31 17.68 -7.28
C ALA A 46 11.75 19.09 -7.51
N GLN A 47 11.87 19.59 -8.75
CA GLN A 47 11.40 20.94 -9.13
C GLN A 47 10.59 20.95 -10.44
N TRP A 48 10.67 19.90 -11.24
CA TRP A 48 10.05 19.82 -12.56
C TRP A 48 9.15 18.60 -12.68
N CYS A 49 8.09 18.69 -13.47
CA CYS A 49 7.25 17.55 -13.81
C CYS A 49 7.80 16.87 -15.09
N GLY A 50 7.28 15.68 -15.42
CA GLY A 50 7.76 14.91 -16.57
C GLY A 50 7.61 15.61 -17.92
N THR A 51 6.70 16.58 -18.05
CA THR A 51 6.52 17.35 -19.28
C THR A 51 7.38 18.60 -19.37
N HIS A 52 7.98 19.04 -18.26
CA HIS A 52 8.82 20.24 -18.20
C HIS A 52 10.22 19.91 -17.67
N LYS A 53 10.66 18.66 -17.88
CA LYS A 53 12.04 18.28 -17.59
C LYS A 53 12.92 18.69 -18.75
N ASP A 54 14.11 19.19 -18.46
CA ASP A 54 15.13 19.45 -19.47
C ASP A 54 15.98 18.19 -19.73
N GLU A 55 16.78 18.25 -20.79
CA GLU A 55 17.74 17.21 -21.11
C GLU A 55 18.75 17.06 -19.95
N GLY A 56 19.01 15.82 -19.53
CA GLY A 56 19.86 15.52 -18.37
C GLY A 56 19.19 15.62 -17.00
N MET A 57 17.90 15.98 -16.91
CA MET A 57 17.14 15.85 -15.65
C MET A 57 16.69 14.41 -15.40
N ILE A 58 16.86 13.95 -14.16
CA ILE A 58 16.48 12.61 -13.69
C ILE A 58 15.29 12.68 -12.76
N ASP A 59 14.58 11.56 -12.61
CA ASP A 59 13.57 11.40 -11.58
C ASP A 59 14.26 11.33 -10.21
N VAL A 60 14.10 12.36 -9.38
CA VAL A 60 14.76 12.44 -8.06
C VAL A 60 13.83 12.02 -6.93
N VAL A 61 12.57 11.70 -7.24
CA VAL A 61 11.58 11.20 -6.27
C VAL A 61 11.54 9.69 -6.27
N SER A 62 11.63 9.07 -7.44
CA SER A 62 11.76 7.61 -7.55
C SER A 62 13.23 7.23 -7.46
N SER A 63 13.51 6.08 -6.86
CA SER A 63 14.84 5.51 -6.94
C SER A 63 15.24 5.31 -8.41
N THR A 64 16.28 6.00 -8.84
CA THR A 64 16.90 5.83 -10.17
C THR A 64 18.19 5.05 -10.05
N CYS A 65 18.58 4.38 -11.14
CA CYS A 65 19.86 3.70 -11.22
C CYS A 65 21.02 4.63 -10.86
N SER A 66 21.89 4.17 -9.96
CA SER A 66 23.04 4.90 -9.41
C SER A 66 24.08 5.28 -10.47
N ALA A 67 24.07 4.60 -11.63
CA ALA A 67 24.89 4.93 -12.79
C ALA A 67 24.39 6.16 -13.58
N GLY A 68 23.28 6.79 -13.18
CA GLY A 68 22.81 8.04 -13.79
C GLY A 68 22.08 7.88 -15.13
N CYS A 69 21.76 6.66 -15.55
CA CYS A 69 21.09 6.40 -16.83
C CYS A 69 19.57 6.69 -16.83
N GLY A 70 19.01 7.19 -15.73
CA GLY A 70 17.58 7.52 -15.59
C GLY A 70 16.62 6.32 -15.57
N LYS A 71 17.11 5.08 -15.70
CA LYS A 71 16.29 3.87 -15.62
C LYS A 71 16.01 3.48 -14.16
N ILE A 72 14.86 2.84 -13.93
CA ILE A 72 14.50 2.27 -12.62
C ILE A 72 15.52 1.17 -12.28
N PRO A 73 16.13 1.19 -11.08
CA PRO A 73 17.03 0.14 -10.67
C PRO A 73 16.23 -1.14 -10.39
N CYS A 74 16.75 -2.26 -10.89
CA CYS A 74 16.18 -3.59 -10.65
C CYS A 74 17.22 -4.63 -10.22
N PHE A 75 18.50 -4.25 -10.20
CA PHE A 75 19.63 -5.10 -9.92
C PHE A 75 20.40 -4.63 -8.69
N GLU A 76 20.87 -5.61 -7.91
CA GLU A 76 21.79 -5.46 -6.80
C GLU A 76 23.13 -6.09 -7.15
N ARG A 77 24.22 -5.58 -6.55
CA ARG A 77 25.57 -6.14 -6.68
C ARG A 77 26.02 -6.71 -5.34
N PRO A 78 26.77 -7.83 -5.32
CA PRO A 78 27.34 -8.36 -4.09
C PRO A 78 28.13 -7.28 -3.33
N GLY A 79 27.85 -7.12 -2.03
CA GLY A 79 28.54 -6.16 -1.16
C GLY A 79 28.04 -4.70 -1.20
N LEU A 80 26.99 -4.39 -1.97
CA LEU A 80 26.33 -3.08 -1.94
C LEU A 80 24.91 -3.19 -1.39
N PRO A 81 24.44 -2.22 -0.59
CA PRO A 81 23.09 -2.28 -0.01
C PRO A 81 22.00 -2.01 -1.06
N GLY A 82 21.24 -3.04 -1.39
CA GLY A 82 19.95 -2.93 -2.07
C GLY A 82 19.99 -2.69 -3.58
N VAL A 83 18.81 -2.38 -4.13
CA VAL A 83 18.55 -2.31 -5.58
C VAL A 83 19.03 -0.97 -6.15
N LEU A 84 20.27 -0.93 -6.64
CA LEU A 84 20.93 0.31 -7.04
C LEU A 84 21.14 0.45 -8.54
N PHE A 85 21.06 -0.62 -9.32
CA PHE A 85 21.44 -0.62 -10.74
C PHE A 85 20.30 -1.10 -11.65
N CYS A 86 20.19 -0.55 -12.86
CA CYS A 86 19.29 -1.09 -13.87
C CYS A 86 20.00 -2.21 -14.65
N ARG A 87 19.24 -3.02 -15.39
CA ARG A 87 19.77 -4.15 -16.19
C ARG A 87 21.00 -3.81 -17.04
N THR A 88 21.01 -2.65 -17.70
CA THR A 88 22.11 -2.26 -18.58
C THR A 88 23.34 -1.74 -17.82
N CYS A 89 23.18 -1.35 -16.56
CA CYS A 89 24.26 -0.80 -15.72
C CYS A 89 24.70 -1.76 -14.61
N ALA A 90 24.05 -2.92 -14.51
CA ALA A 90 24.22 -3.87 -13.43
C ALA A 90 25.59 -4.55 -13.43
N GLY A 91 26.17 -4.83 -14.61
CA GLY A 91 27.39 -5.64 -14.71
C GLY A 91 27.09 -7.14 -14.67
N LYS A 92 28.11 -7.98 -14.91
CA LYS A 92 27.93 -9.43 -15.08
C LYS A 92 27.53 -10.17 -13.79
N ASP A 93 27.98 -9.68 -12.64
CA ASP A 93 27.78 -10.35 -11.34
C ASP A 93 26.58 -9.81 -10.55
N ALA A 94 25.73 -9.01 -11.18
CA ALA A 94 24.59 -8.39 -10.54
C ALA A 94 23.32 -9.24 -10.67
N MET A 95 22.53 -9.27 -9.61
CA MET A 95 21.31 -10.08 -9.53
C MET A 95 20.07 -9.20 -9.76
N ASP A 96 19.17 -9.61 -10.67
CA ASP A 96 17.86 -8.96 -10.87
C ASP A 96 16.94 -9.33 -9.71
N VAL A 97 16.87 -8.48 -8.70
CA VAL A 97 16.04 -8.69 -7.50
C VAL A 97 14.60 -8.25 -7.71
N THR A 98 14.33 -7.42 -8.73
CA THR A 98 12.96 -6.93 -8.99
C THR A 98 12.21 -7.85 -9.95
N HIS A 99 12.88 -8.41 -10.94
CA HIS A 99 12.33 -9.37 -11.89
C HIS A 99 13.05 -10.71 -11.81
N ALA A 100 13.42 -11.10 -10.59
CA ALA A 100 13.98 -12.40 -10.31
C ALA A 100 13.14 -13.47 -11.02
N LYS A 101 13.84 -14.36 -11.74
CA LYS A 101 13.25 -15.54 -12.36
C LYS A 101 13.63 -16.73 -11.51
N CYS A 102 12.74 -17.72 -11.48
CA CYS A 102 13.01 -18.98 -10.82
C CYS A 102 14.29 -19.61 -11.41
N ALA A 103 15.22 -19.99 -10.53
CA ALA A 103 16.48 -20.64 -10.87
C ALA A 103 16.29 -21.97 -11.63
N GLY A 104 15.12 -22.60 -11.53
CA GLY A 104 14.73 -23.75 -12.35
C GLY A 104 14.40 -23.42 -13.81
N ASN A 105 14.69 -22.21 -14.29
CA ASN A 105 14.47 -21.74 -15.67
C ASN A 105 13.04 -21.91 -16.21
N CYS A 106 12.05 -22.03 -15.34
CA CYS A 106 10.65 -22.22 -15.74
C CYS A 106 9.90 -20.93 -16.08
N GLY A 107 10.60 -19.78 -16.13
CA GLY A 107 10.02 -18.47 -16.44
C GLY A 107 9.11 -17.85 -15.36
N ARG A 108 8.74 -18.60 -14.32
CA ARG A 108 7.94 -18.10 -13.18
C ARG A 108 8.78 -17.23 -12.25
N ARG A 109 8.13 -16.27 -11.57
CA ARG A 109 8.77 -15.51 -10.48
C ARG A 109 9.02 -16.43 -9.29
N PRO A 110 10.20 -16.35 -8.66
CA PRO A 110 10.48 -17.13 -7.48
C PRO A 110 9.71 -16.55 -6.29
N SER A 111 9.28 -17.46 -5.42
CA SER A 111 8.62 -17.13 -4.15
C SER A 111 9.01 -18.07 -3.00
N PHE A 112 9.84 -19.06 -3.31
CA PHE A 112 10.27 -20.13 -2.43
C PHE A 112 11.79 -20.11 -2.27
N GLU A 113 12.21 -20.33 -1.03
CA GLU A 113 13.60 -20.48 -0.59
C GLU A 113 13.79 -21.90 -0.07
N ARG A 114 14.99 -22.47 -0.27
CA ARG A 114 15.34 -23.78 0.27
C ARG A 114 16.12 -23.58 1.58
N PRO A 115 16.04 -24.51 2.54
CA PRO A 115 16.67 -24.36 3.85
C PRO A 115 18.18 -24.05 3.81
N ASP A 116 18.88 -24.53 2.78
CA ASP A 116 20.34 -24.44 2.65
C ASP A 116 20.82 -23.40 1.62
N GLU A 117 19.92 -22.58 1.07
CA GLU A 117 20.24 -21.58 0.05
C GLU A 117 19.73 -20.21 0.48
N GLU A 118 20.59 -19.19 0.44
CA GLU A 118 20.17 -17.82 0.75
C GLU A 118 19.36 -17.22 -0.40
N GLY A 119 18.13 -16.80 -0.09
CA GLY A 119 17.31 -15.97 -0.94
C GLY A 119 16.18 -16.69 -1.68
N VAL A 120 15.30 -15.86 -2.25
CA VAL A 120 14.07 -16.32 -2.93
C VAL A 120 14.38 -16.75 -4.36
N LEU A 121 14.84 -17.98 -4.53
CA LEU A 121 15.38 -18.46 -5.82
C LEU A 121 14.42 -19.34 -6.63
N TYR A 122 13.42 -19.96 -6.00
CA TYR A 122 12.58 -20.96 -6.66
C TYR A 122 11.11 -20.58 -6.70
N CYS A 123 10.36 -21.06 -7.70
CA CYS A 123 8.90 -21.05 -7.63
C CYS A 123 8.40 -22.32 -6.93
N GLN A 124 7.11 -22.37 -6.59
CA GLN A 124 6.52 -23.53 -5.88
C GLN A 124 6.84 -24.88 -6.52
N ALA A 125 6.79 -24.95 -7.85
CA ALA A 125 7.03 -26.19 -8.59
C ALA A 125 8.51 -26.58 -8.64
N CYS A 126 9.43 -25.62 -8.50
CA CYS A 126 10.87 -25.86 -8.58
C CYS A 126 11.55 -25.88 -7.21
N GLY A 127 10.86 -25.45 -6.15
CA GLY A 127 11.40 -25.37 -4.79
C GLY A 127 11.76 -26.73 -4.22
N GLY A 128 11.03 -27.79 -4.57
CA GLY A 128 11.21 -29.10 -3.96
C GLY A 128 10.46 -29.23 -2.62
N PRO A 129 10.52 -30.40 -1.98
CA PRO A 129 9.62 -30.76 -0.87
C PRO A 129 9.81 -29.93 0.39
N HIS A 130 11.02 -29.42 0.62
CA HIS A 130 11.36 -28.65 1.83
C HIS A 130 11.44 -27.14 1.60
N ALA A 131 11.09 -26.66 0.40
CA ALA A 131 11.16 -25.23 0.14
C ALA A 131 9.99 -24.48 0.81
N VAL A 132 10.32 -23.35 1.41
CA VAL A 132 9.41 -22.49 2.15
C VAL A 132 9.08 -21.25 1.33
N ASN A 133 7.81 -20.85 1.29
CA ASN A 133 7.44 -19.59 0.65
C ASN A 133 7.72 -18.42 1.59
N VAL A 134 8.57 -17.51 1.15
CA VAL A 134 8.99 -16.34 1.94
C VAL A 134 8.42 -15.03 1.41
N THR A 135 7.79 -15.06 0.23
CA THR A 135 7.16 -13.86 -0.37
C THR A 135 5.78 -13.57 0.22
N TYR A 136 5.04 -14.60 0.62
CA TYR A 136 3.73 -14.45 1.24
C TYR A 136 3.46 -15.58 2.22
N LYS A 137 2.73 -15.25 3.30
CA LYS A 137 2.25 -16.25 4.26
C LYS A 137 1.47 -17.34 3.51
N LEU A 138 1.75 -18.59 3.84
CA LEU A 138 1.03 -19.76 3.34
C LEU A 138 -0.06 -20.19 4.33
N CYS A 139 -1.02 -20.94 3.81
CA CYS A 139 -2.04 -21.59 4.63
C CYS A 139 -1.42 -22.45 5.72
N THR A 140 -1.91 -22.26 6.95
CA THR A 140 -1.44 -22.97 8.15
C THR A 140 -1.45 -24.48 7.99
N SER A 141 -2.37 -25.04 7.20
CA SER A 141 -2.43 -26.48 6.92
C SER A 141 -1.28 -27.04 6.06
N GLY A 142 -0.34 -26.22 5.59
CA GLY A 142 0.79 -26.68 4.77
C GLY A 142 0.44 -27.00 3.30
N CYS A 143 -0.79 -26.75 2.85
CA CYS A 143 -1.23 -27.05 1.47
C CYS A 143 -0.60 -26.18 0.36
N GLY A 144 0.32 -25.26 0.70
CA GLY A 144 1.00 -24.37 -0.26
C GLY A 144 0.11 -23.29 -0.92
N LYS A 145 -1.15 -23.16 -0.51
CA LYS A 145 -2.07 -22.15 -1.03
C LYS A 145 -2.03 -20.86 -0.21
N ARG A 146 -2.28 -19.73 -0.88
CA ARG A 146 -2.41 -18.42 -0.21
C ARG A 146 -3.62 -18.43 0.72
N PRO A 147 -3.45 -18.04 1.99
CA PRO A 147 -4.54 -18.03 2.94
C PRO A 147 -5.20 -16.66 3.00
N TYR A 148 -6.52 -16.68 3.00
CA TYR A 148 -7.37 -15.49 3.10
C TYR A 148 -8.50 -15.68 4.11
N PHE A 149 -8.62 -16.87 4.69
CA PHE A 149 -9.75 -17.27 5.51
C PHE A 149 -9.30 -17.45 6.96
N GLU A 150 -10.12 -17.04 7.91
CA GLU A 150 -9.94 -17.34 9.34
C GLU A 150 -11.11 -18.20 9.81
N ARG A 151 -10.85 -19.11 10.76
CA ARG A 151 -11.90 -19.92 11.37
C ARG A 151 -12.54 -19.17 12.54
N PRO A 152 -13.86 -19.32 12.78
CA PRO A 152 -14.49 -18.79 13.98
C PRO A 152 -13.78 -19.31 15.24
N GLY A 153 -13.35 -18.40 16.12
CA GLY A 153 -12.63 -18.75 17.36
C GLY A 153 -11.11 -18.82 17.25
N GLU A 154 -10.53 -18.73 16.04
CA GLU A 154 -9.08 -18.74 15.81
C GLU A 154 -8.59 -17.44 15.11
N PRO A 155 -8.75 -16.25 15.73
CA PRO A 155 -8.37 -15.00 15.11
C PRO A 155 -6.87 -14.95 14.83
N GLY A 156 -6.49 -14.50 13.63
CA GLY A 156 -5.09 -14.40 13.20
C GLY A 156 -4.46 -15.72 12.71
N VAL A 157 -5.21 -16.83 12.67
CA VAL A 157 -4.79 -18.08 12.02
C VAL A 157 -5.41 -18.17 10.62
N TYR A 158 -4.56 -18.16 9.59
CA TYR A 158 -5.00 -18.01 8.21
C TYR A 158 -4.96 -19.33 7.42
N PHE A 159 -6.10 -19.68 6.84
CA PHE A 159 -6.31 -20.83 5.97
C PHE A 159 -6.66 -20.41 4.53
N CYS A 160 -6.41 -21.31 3.58
CA CYS A 160 -6.96 -21.21 2.24
C CYS A 160 -8.44 -21.63 2.22
N ARG A 161 -9.18 -21.30 1.15
CA ARG A 161 -10.61 -21.61 1.04
C ARG A 161 -10.95 -23.08 1.29
N GLN A 162 -10.10 -24.00 0.81
CA GLN A 162 -10.34 -25.45 0.96
C GLN A 162 -9.98 -25.96 2.36
N CYS A 163 -9.01 -25.35 3.03
CA CYS A 163 -8.57 -25.79 4.36
C CYS A 163 -9.28 -25.03 5.49
N GLY A 164 -9.92 -23.91 5.20
CA GLY A 164 -10.63 -23.11 6.18
C GLY A 164 -11.81 -23.84 6.82
N GLY A 165 -12.49 -24.71 6.06
CA GLY A 165 -13.77 -25.30 6.49
C GLY A 165 -14.95 -24.44 6.07
N ALA A 166 -16.17 -24.98 6.21
CA ALA A 166 -17.39 -24.33 5.72
C ALA A 166 -17.67 -22.98 6.40
N ASP A 167 -17.35 -22.87 7.68
CA ASP A 167 -17.62 -21.66 8.48
C ASP A 167 -16.51 -20.61 8.42
N ALA A 168 -15.44 -20.86 7.65
CA ALA A 168 -14.32 -19.94 7.58
C ALA A 168 -14.67 -18.65 6.84
N VAL A 169 -14.26 -17.52 7.40
CA VAL A 169 -14.57 -16.18 6.90
C VAL A 169 -13.38 -15.65 6.11
N ASN A 170 -13.60 -15.20 4.88
CA ASN A 170 -12.56 -14.54 4.09
C ASN A 170 -12.31 -13.13 4.62
N VAL A 171 -11.17 -12.91 5.27
CA VAL A 171 -10.83 -11.63 5.92
C VAL A 171 -10.08 -10.66 5.01
N LYS A 172 -9.53 -11.14 3.88
CA LYS A 172 -8.74 -10.30 2.96
C LYS A 172 -9.52 -9.88 1.72
N ASN A 173 -10.26 -10.81 1.13
CA ASN A 173 -11.11 -10.60 -0.04
C ASN A 173 -12.56 -10.88 0.36
N ILE A 174 -13.06 -10.08 1.28
CA ILE A 174 -14.42 -10.21 1.81
C ILE A 174 -15.39 -9.97 0.65
N LEU A 175 -16.28 -10.94 0.42
CA LEU A 175 -17.37 -10.84 -0.54
C LEU A 175 -18.68 -10.76 0.25
N CYS A 176 -19.70 -10.19 -0.38
CA CYS A 176 -21.02 -10.17 0.20
C CYS A 176 -21.49 -11.58 0.57
N ARG A 177 -21.86 -11.77 1.84
CA ARG A 177 -22.36 -13.04 2.39
C ARG A 177 -23.66 -13.51 1.72
N GLY A 178 -24.43 -12.59 1.12
CA GLY A 178 -25.59 -12.92 0.28
C GLY A 178 -25.24 -13.61 -1.04
N GLY A 179 -23.96 -13.90 -1.31
CA GLY A 179 -23.55 -14.67 -2.49
C GLY A 179 -23.57 -13.91 -3.81
N CYS A 180 -23.88 -12.61 -3.80
CA CYS A 180 -24.01 -11.79 -5.01
C CYS A 180 -22.66 -11.36 -5.64
N GLY A 181 -21.53 -11.75 -5.05
CA GLY A 181 -20.18 -11.44 -5.55
C GLY A 181 -19.76 -9.97 -5.44
N LYS A 182 -20.62 -9.08 -4.95
CA LYS A 182 -20.30 -7.65 -4.73
C LYS A 182 -19.40 -7.48 -3.49
N ARG A 183 -18.58 -6.42 -3.47
CA ARG A 183 -17.84 -6.04 -2.26
C ARG A 183 -18.84 -5.63 -1.18
N PRO A 184 -18.73 -6.17 0.03
CA PRO A 184 -19.60 -5.80 1.12
C PRO A 184 -19.18 -4.45 1.70
N SER A 185 -20.17 -3.66 2.08
CA SER A 185 -19.98 -2.40 2.79
C SER A 185 -20.99 -2.21 3.91
N PHE A 186 -21.99 -3.09 4.04
CA PHE A 186 -23.11 -2.96 4.96
C PHE A 186 -23.03 -4.01 6.07
N GLU A 187 -23.24 -3.58 7.31
CA GLU A 187 -23.37 -4.41 8.52
C GLU A 187 -23.89 -3.56 9.69
N THR A 188 -24.03 -4.12 10.90
CA THR A 188 -24.24 -3.33 12.12
C THR A 188 -23.04 -2.41 12.44
N PRO A 189 -23.26 -1.23 13.06
CA PRO A 189 -22.19 -0.32 13.46
C PRO A 189 -21.09 -1.01 14.28
N GLY A 190 -19.83 -0.70 13.97
CA GLY A 190 -18.67 -1.27 14.68
C GLY A 190 -18.25 -2.67 14.24
N LYS A 191 -18.95 -3.30 13.29
CA LYS A 191 -18.54 -4.57 12.68
C LYS A 191 -17.96 -4.37 11.27
N GLN A 192 -17.20 -5.36 10.82
CA GLN A 192 -16.68 -5.41 9.45
C GLN A 192 -17.84 -5.62 8.45
N GLY A 193 -17.82 -4.93 7.32
CA GLY A 193 -18.87 -5.07 6.30
C GLY A 193 -18.92 -6.48 5.73
N LEU A 194 -20.05 -7.18 5.90
CA LEU A 194 -20.26 -8.54 5.37
C LEU A 194 -21.35 -8.60 4.30
N PHE A 195 -22.19 -7.57 4.15
CA PHE A 195 -23.25 -7.52 3.16
C PHE A 195 -23.06 -6.36 2.18
N CYS A 196 -23.59 -6.47 0.97
CA CYS A 196 -23.75 -5.34 0.07
C CYS A 196 -25.08 -4.63 0.35
N ARG A 197 -25.30 -3.45 -0.24
CA ARG A 197 -26.54 -2.67 -0.04
C ARG A 197 -27.84 -3.45 -0.28
N GLU A 198 -27.82 -4.37 -1.24
CA GLU A 198 -29.00 -5.16 -1.63
C GLU A 198 -29.20 -6.39 -0.74
N CYS A 199 -28.14 -6.88 -0.09
CA CYS A 199 -28.19 -8.07 0.76
C CYS A 199 -28.14 -7.75 2.26
N GLY A 200 -27.73 -6.54 2.63
CA GLY A 200 -27.78 -6.02 3.98
C GLY A 200 -29.20 -5.55 4.20
N GLY A 201 -29.93 -6.22 5.09
CA GLY A 201 -31.34 -5.93 5.37
C GLY A 201 -31.61 -4.49 5.79
N GLN A 202 -32.86 -4.19 6.14
CA GLN A 202 -33.31 -2.82 6.41
C GLN A 202 -32.50 -2.10 7.50
N ASP A 203 -31.93 -2.85 8.46
CA ASP A 203 -31.13 -2.32 9.57
C ASP A 203 -29.62 -2.24 9.28
N ALA A 204 -29.16 -2.67 8.09
CA ALA A 204 -27.75 -2.66 7.75
C ALA A 204 -27.28 -1.25 7.37
N VAL A 205 -26.22 -0.77 8.01
CA VAL A 205 -25.61 0.54 7.71
C VAL A 205 -24.32 0.37 6.93
N ASP A 206 -23.94 1.35 6.11
CA ASP A 206 -22.62 1.32 5.45
C ASP A 206 -21.54 1.57 6.50
N VAL A 207 -20.75 0.55 6.80
CA VAL A 207 -19.66 0.54 7.79
C VAL A 207 -18.28 0.75 7.15
N MET A 208 -18.20 0.77 5.82
CA MET A 208 -16.93 0.93 5.09
C MET A 208 -16.69 2.36 4.62
N HIS A 209 -17.77 3.09 4.31
CA HIS A 209 -17.69 4.48 3.91
C HIS A 209 -18.20 5.34 5.05
N ASP A 210 -17.33 6.20 5.56
CA ASP A 210 -17.74 7.21 6.54
C ASP A 210 -18.89 8.03 5.97
N ARG A 211 -19.91 8.24 6.78
CA ARG A 211 -21.09 9.03 6.43
C ARG A 211 -21.08 10.33 7.21
N CYS A 212 -21.58 11.37 6.57
CA CYS A 212 -21.85 12.63 7.23
C CYS A 212 -22.74 12.43 8.47
N ALA A 213 -22.26 12.87 9.62
CA ALA A 213 -22.98 12.83 10.90
C ALA A 213 -24.32 13.57 10.85
N GLY A 214 -24.47 14.56 9.95
CA GLY A 214 -25.75 15.21 9.65
C GLY A 214 -26.77 14.36 8.86
N GLY A 215 -26.51 13.06 8.64
CA GLY A 215 -27.49 12.13 8.05
C GLY A 215 -27.75 12.29 6.55
N CYS A 216 -27.10 13.23 5.86
CA CYS A 216 -27.36 13.54 4.46
C CYS A 216 -26.77 12.51 3.45
N GLY A 217 -26.10 11.47 3.93
CA GLY A 217 -25.53 10.39 3.11
C GLY A 217 -24.32 10.77 2.26
N ARG A 218 -23.85 12.02 2.33
CA ARG A 218 -22.65 12.47 1.60
C ARG A 218 -21.37 12.05 2.31
N VAL A 219 -20.30 11.88 1.54
CA VAL A 219 -18.97 11.60 2.06
C VAL A 219 -18.54 12.78 2.95
N PRO A 220 -18.25 12.55 4.23
CA PRO A 220 -17.81 13.60 5.10
C PRO A 220 -16.33 13.88 4.87
N VAL A 221 -15.98 15.15 4.86
CA VAL A 221 -14.58 15.60 4.74
C VAL A 221 -14.25 16.71 5.75
N PHE A 222 -15.26 17.21 6.44
CA PHE A 222 -15.14 18.31 7.40
C PHE A 222 -15.32 17.80 8.83
N GLU A 223 -14.65 18.41 9.78
CA GLU A 223 -14.81 18.18 11.22
C GLU A 223 -15.11 19.51 11.91
N ARG A 224 -16.03 19.52 12.87
CA ARG A 224 -16.33 20.72 13.65
C ARG A 224 -15.38 20.78 14.85
N PRO A 225 -14.66 21.90 15.08
CA PRO A 225 -13.77 22.04 16.24
C PRO A 225 -14.48 21.82 17.59
N ALA A 226 -15.78 22.12 17.67
CA ALA A 226 -16.61 21.92 18.85
C ALA A 226 -17.04 20.45 19.08
N GLU A 227 -16.98 19.60 18.05
CA GLU A 227 -17.41 18.20 18.09
C GLU A 227 -16.35 17.28 17.46
N PRO A 228 -15.16 17.15 18.08
CA PRO A 228 -14.08 16.36 17.53
C PRO A 228 -14.45 14.87 17.42
N GLY A 229 -14.09 14.25 16.31
CA GLY A 229 -14.42 12.86 15.97
C GLY A 229 -15.72 12.66 15.19
N LEU A 230 -16.52 13.71 14.98
CA LEU A 230 -17.67 13.68 14.08
C LEU A 230 -17.33 14.33 12.74
N PHE A 231 -17.52 13.55 11.66
CA PHE A 231 -17.23 14.02 10.31
C PHE A 231 -18.52 14.40 9.57
N PHE A 232 -18.51 15.57 8.95
CA PHE A 232 -19.61 16.18 8.22
C PHE A 232 -19.25 16.43 6.76
N CYS A 233 -20.27 16.51 5.90
CA CYS A 233 -20.08 17.03 4.54
C CYS A 233 -20.04 18.55 4.55
N ARG A 234 -19.68 19.18 3.43
CA ARG A 234 -19.58 20.64 3.31
C ARG A 234 -20.83 21.40 3.77
N GLU A 235 -22.01 20.89 3.44
CA GLU A 235 -23.28 21.55 3.78
C GLU A 235 -23.68 21.32 5.24
N CYS A 236 -23.41 20.14 5.79
CA CYS A 236 -23.74 19.83 7.17
C CYS A 236 -22.67 20.28 8.17
N GLY A 237 -21.44 20.55 7.71
CA GLY A 237 -20.33 20.98 8.56
C GLY A 237 -20.60 22.34 9.20
N GLY A 238 -21.28 23.25 8.50
CA GLY A 238 -21.43 24.62 8.97
C GLY A 238 -20.17 25.45 8.70
N PRO A 239 -20.21 26.76 9.01
CA PRO A 239 -19.17 27.71 8.62
C PRO A 239 -17.83 27.46 9.31
N ASP A 240 -17.84 26.93 10.53
CA ASP A 240 -16.64 26.72 11.36
C ASP A 240 -15.99 25.35 11.15
N ALA A 241 -16.49 24.54 10.22
CA ALA A 241 -15.97 23.19 10.00
C ALA A 241 -14.69 23.20 9.17
N VAL A 242 -13.69 22.44 9.64
CA VAL A 242 -12.36 22.35 9.04
C VAL A 242 -12.31 21.15 8.10
N ASP A 243 -11.81 21.35 6.88
CA ASP A 243 -11.56 20.24 5.95
C ASP A 243 -10.36 19.41 6.43
N VAL A 244 -10.62 18.16 6.85
CA VAL A 244 -9.61 17.25 7.40
C VAL A 244 -9.15 16.19 6.41
N ARG A 245 -9.74 16.12 5.20
CA ARG A 245 -9.37 15.14 4.17
C ARG A 245 -8.68 15.75 2.97
N THR A 246 -9.02 16.98 2.63
CA THR A 246 -8.46 17.75 1.53
C THR A 246 -7.71 18.95 2.10
N VAL A 247 -6.52 18.71 2.64
CA VAL A 247 -5.59 19.79 2.98
C VAL A 247 -5.21 20.50 1.68
N ARG A 248 -5.82 21.65 1.41
CA ARG A 248 -5.42 22.57 0.34
C ARG A 248 -4.81 23.80 0.99
N CYS A 249 -3.57 24.13 0.62
CA CYS A 249 -2.95 25.39 1.03
C CYS A 249 -3.69 26.55 0.35
N GLU A 250 -4.26 27.45 1.15
CA GLU A 250 -4.73 28.75 0.69
C GLU A 250 -3.51 29.61 0.35
N HIS A 251 -3.57 30.31 -0.80
CA HIS A 251 -2.47 31.07 -1.39
C HIS A 251 -2.27 32.42 -0.70
#